data_AF-A0A537DW32-F1
#
_entry.id   AF-A0A537DW32-F1
#
_cell.length_a   1.000
_cell.length_b   1.000
_cell.length_c   1.000
_cell.angle_alpha   90.00
_cell.angle_beta   90.00
_cell.angle_gamma   90.00
#
_symmetry.space_group_name_H-M   'P 1'
#
loop_
_entity.id
_entity.type
_entity.pdbx_description
1 polymer ?
#
loop_
_entity_poly.entity_id
_entity_poly.type
_entity_poly.pdbx_seq_one_letter_code
_entity_poly.pdbx_strand_id
1 'polypeptide(L)'
;MQKTQVIRKSQTPIISKGMLRPDVHFLRCPIKASMGVFGRKWTTLILRDIGFRKIDRFNNLIESVPGLTPRVLSMRLKELEKDGIIQKIEDETSPTVVRWTLTEKGTDALPILMRLMAFGSKWYADEVFEDKVPRSLNEIFTKPEAQAIVQRLYQA
;
A
#
# COMPACT_ATOMS: atom_id res chain seq x y z
N MET A 1 26.28 -41.90 9.63
CA MET A 1 25.02 -41.14 9.58
C MET A 1 25.37 -39.68 9.32
N GLN A 2 25.27 -39.25 8.06
CA GLN A 2 25.81 -37.98 7.57
C GLN A 2 24.75 -36.88 7.59
N LYS A 3 25.21 -35.69 7.99
CA LYS A 3 24.49 -34.43 8.19
C LYS A 3 23.80 -33.94 6.91
N THR A 4 22.60 -33.38 7.03
CA THR A 4 22.09 -32.39 6.07
C THR A 4 21.49 -31.21 6.81
N GLN A 5 22.37 -30.30 7.19
CA GLN A 5 22.06 -28.95 7.61
C GLN A 5 21.86 -28.14 6.31
N VAL A 6 20.62 -27.87 5.92
CA VAL A 6 20.35 -26.95 4.81
C VAL A 6 20.48 -25.53 5.34
N ILE A 7 21.72 -25.06 5.39
CA ILE A 7 22.06 -23.67 5.66
C ILE A 7 21.56 -22.85 4.46
N ARG A 8 20.61 -21.95 4.72
CA ARG A 8 20.05 -20.98 3.77
C ARG A 8 21.21 -20.25 3.08
N LYS A 9 21.29 -20.34 1.75
CA LYS A 9 22.20 -19.50 0.95
C LYS A 9 21.91 -18.04 1.27
N SER A 10 22.82 -17.39 1.99
CA SER A 10 22.84 -15.93 2.16
C SER A 10 23.12 -15.32 0.79
N GLN A 11 22.06 -14.89 0.10
CA GLN A 11 22.24 -14.01 -1.05
C GLN A 11 22.79 -12.68 -0.52
N THR A 12 24.06 -12.43 -0.82
CA THR A 12 24.76 -11.17 -0.57
C THR A 12 23.93 -10.01 -1.14
N PRO A 13 23.70 -8.92 -0.40
CA PRO A 13 22.83 -7.85 -0.85
C PRO A 13 23.45 -7.11 -2.05
N ILE A 14 22.58 -6.68 -2.96
CA ILE A 14 22.82 -5.92 -4.20
C ILE A 14 23.72 -4.66 -3.97
N ILE A 15 23.91 -4.24 -2.72
CA ILE A 15 24.68 -3.08 -2.28
C ILE A 15 26.17 -3.44 -2.06
N SER A 16 26.87 -3.95 -3.09
CA SER A 16 28.32 -4.20 -2.97
C SER A 16 29.11 -3.72 -4.18
N LYS A 17 29.09 -2.40 -4.43
CA LYS A 17 30.26 -1.63 -4.92
C LYS A 17 30.03 -0.13 -5.20
N GLY A 18 28.83 0.40 -5.04
CA GLY A 18 28.54 1.82 -5.29
C GLY A 18 27.59 2.39 -4.26
N MET A 19 27.84 3.62 -3.83
CA MET A 19 26.96 4.34 -2.93
C MET A 19 25.69 4.74 -3.69
N LEU A 20 24.52 4.33 -3.22
CA LEU A 20 23.22 4.77 -3.76
C LEU A 20 22.98 6.24 -3.36
N ARG A 21 23.64 7.18 -4.05
CA ARG A 21 23.42 8.62 -3.88
C ARG A 21 22.65 9.16 -5.07
N PRO A 22 21.35 9.43 -4.95
CA PRO A 22 20.67 10.18 -5.99
C PRO A 22 21.26 11.60 -6.03
N ASP A 23 21.63 12.09 -7.21
CA ASP A 23 22.15 13.45 -7.42
C ASP A 23 21.01 14.47 -7.41
N VAL A 24 20.29 14.53 -6.29
CA VAL A 24 19.17 15.45 -6.05
C VAL A 24 19.33 16.09 -4.69
N HIS A 25 19.21 17.41 -4.65
CA HIS A 25 19.19 18.14 -3.37
C HIS A 25 18.01 17.66 -2.52
N PHE A 26 18.18 17.51 -1.20
CA PHE A 26 17.13 16.98 -0.30
C PHE A 26 15.78 17.71 -0.44
N LEU A 27 15.80 19.04 -0.63
CA LEU A 27 14.57 19.83 -0.83
C LEU A 27 13.83 19.51 -2.14
N ARG A 28 14.52 18.93 -3.12
CA ARG A 28 13.98 18.46 -4.42
C ARG A 28 13.95 16.93 -4.51
N CYS A 29 14.06 16.23 -3.38
CA CYS A 29 14.04 14.78 -3.35
C CYS A 29 12.62 14.27 -3.67
N PRO A 30 12.45 13.43 -4.71
CA PRO A 30 11.14 12.88 -5.06
C PRO A 30 10.50 12.09 -3.91
N ILE A 31 11.30 11.35 -3.14
CA ILE A 31 10.82 10.62 -1.95
C ILE A 31 10.23 11.60 -0.93
N LYS A 32 10.94 12.70 -0.63
CA LYS A 32 10.44 13.73 0.30
C LYS A 32 9.11 14.31 -0.18
N ALA A 33 8.99 14.59 -1.48
CA ALA A 33 7.74 15.10 -2.06
C ALA A 33 6.59 14.09 -1.90
N SER A 34 6.81 12.81 -2.22
CA SER A 34 5.82 11.74 -2.05
C SER A 34 5.41 11.53 -0.58
N MET A 35 6.36 11.64 0.35
CA MET A 35 6.09 11.49 1.78
C MET A 35 5.23 12.61 2.35
N GLY A 36 5.15 13.76 1.68
CA GLY A 36 4.19 14.81 2.01
C GLY A 36 2.73 14.33 1.98
N VAL A 37 2.45 13.27 1.23
CA VAL A 37 1.13 12.61 1.15
C VAL A 37 1.14 11.28 1.91
N PHE A 38 2.02 10.35 1.52
CA PHE A 38 2.00 8.97 2.03
C PHE A 38 2.45 8.88 3.50
N GLY A 39 3.24 9.84 3.97
CA GLY A 39 3.66 9.91 5.37
C GLY A 39 2.57 10.41 6.32
N ARG A 40 1.46 10.94 5.80
CA ARG A 40 0.35 11.37 6.65
C ARG A 40 -0.36 10.14 7.21
N LYS A 41 -0.59 10.15 8.53
CA LYS A 41 -1.29 9.07 9.23
C LYS A 41 -2.62 8.76 8.53
N TRP A 42 -2.87 7.45 8.35
CA TRP A 42 -4.05 6.83 7.73
C TRP A 42 -4.12 6.85 6.21
N THR A 43 -3.34 7.70 5.52
CA THR A 43 -3.43 7.84 4.06
C THR A 43 -3.19 6.52 3.33
N THR A 44 -2.14 5.78 3.67
CA THR A 44 -1.83 4.50 3.02
C THR A 44 -2.89 3.43 3.27
N LEU A 45 -3.54 3.44 4.44
CA LEU A 45 -4.64 2.52 4.75
C LEU A 45 -5.92 2.85 3.98
N ILE A 46 -6.26 4.14 3.85
CA ILE A 46 -7.38 4.60 3.03
C ILE A 46 -7.16 4.20 1.56
N LEU A 47 -5.98 4.46 1.01
CA LEU A 47 -5.65 4.09 -0.38
C LEU A 47 -5.64 2.57 -0.58
N ARG A 48 -5.17 1.79 0.40
CA ARG A 48 -5.26 0.32 0.39
C ARG A 48 -6.72 -0.13 0.28
N ASP A 49 -7.62 0.47 1.07
CA ASP A 49 -9.02 0.06 1.10
C ASP A 49 -9.77 0.40 -0.19
N ILE A 50 -9.57 1.60 -0.74
CA ILE A 50 -10.14 1.99 -2.04
C ILE A 50 -9.54 1.14 -3.17
N GLY A 51 -8.22 0.99 -3.19
CA GLY A 51 -7.49 0.34 -4.28
C GLY A 51 -7.69 -1.16 -4.36
N PHE A 52 -7.44 -1.88 -3.25
CA PHE A 52 -7.40 -3.34 -3.22
C PHE A 52 -8.71 -3.96 -2.74
N ARG A 53 -9.35 -3.39 -1.72
CA ARG A 53 -10.58 -3.95 -1.13
C ARG A 53 -11.86 -3.40 -1.76
N LYS A 54 -11.74 -2.39 -2.63
CA LYS A 54 -12.86 -1.69 -3.28
C LYS A 54 -13.87 -1.13 -2.27
N ILE A 55 -13.38 -0.71 -1.11
CA ILE A 55 -14.17 -0.01 -0.10
C ILE A 55 -14.11 1.47 -0.44
N ASP A 56 -15.21 2.00 -0.95
CA ASP A 56 -15.26 3.36 -1.52
C ASP A 56 -16.32 4.26 -0.88
N ARG A 57 -17.03 3.78 0.15
CA ARG A 57 -18.03 4.55 0.89
C ARG A 57 -17.48 5.03 2.22
N PHE A 58 -17.92 6.21 2.66
CA PHE A 58 -17.39 6.87 3.85
C PHE A 58 -17.50 6.01 5.12
N ASN A 59 -18.69 5.47 5.40
CA ASN A 59 -18.92 4.67 6.61
C ASN A 59 -18.11 3.38 6.59
N ASN A 60 -18.05 2.71 5.44
CA ASN A 60 -17.28 1.47 5.30
C ASN A 60 -15.77 1.73 5.48
N LEU A 61 -15.27 2.89 5.03
CA LEU A 61 -13.89 3.29 5.26
C LEU A 61 -13.60 3.48 6.76
N ILE A 62 -14.50 4.13 7.51
CA ILE A 62 -14.38 4.26 8.97
C ILE A 62 -14.36 2.89 9.65
N GLU A 63 -15.28 2.00 9.30
CA GLU A 63 -15.35 0.66 9.87
C GLU A 63 -14.11 -0.18 9.57
N SER A 64 -13.50 0.03 8.39
CA SER A 64 -12.36 -0.75 7.93
C SER A 64 -11.01 -0.37 8.56
N VAL A 65 -10.92 0.80 9.21
CA VAL A 65 -9.67 1.33 9.78
C VAL A 65 -9.86 1.68 11.27
N PRO A 66 -9.56 0.74 12.18
CA PRO A 66 -9.66 0.99 13.61
C PRO A 66 -8.88 2.24 14.06
N GLY A 67 -9.54 3.12 14.83
CA GLY A 67 -8.97 4.37 15.33
C GLY A 67 -9.03 5.57 14.36
N LEU A 68 -9.50 5.38 13.12
CA LEU A 68 -9.77 6.48 12.20
C LEU A 68 -11.11 7.14 12.55
N THR A 69 -11.09 8.44 12.88
CA THR A 69 -12.31 9.18 13.21
C THR A 69 -12.96 9.79 11.96
N PRO A 70 -14.29 10.02 11.95
CA PRO A 70 -14.98 10.68 10.84
C PRO A 70 -14.37 12.04 10.44
N ARG A 71 -14.00 12.84 11.43
CA ARG A 71 -13.35 14.14 11.20
C ARG A 71 -12.03 13.99 10.45
N VAL A 72 -11.19 13.02 10.86
CA VAL A 72 -9.89 12.78 10.25
C VAL A 72 -10.05 12.17 8.86
N LEU A 73 -10.99 11.23 8.66
CA LEU A 73 -11.27 10.69 7.33
C LEU A 73 -11.74 11.79 6.38
N SER A 74 -12.69 12.64 6.78
CA SER A 74 -13.17 13.75 5.95
C SER A 74 -12.04 14.68 5.53
N MET A 75 -11.14 15.04 6.47
CA MET A 75 -9.95 15.84 6.17
C MET A 75 -9.03 15.13 5.16
N ARG A 76 -8.75 13.84 5.37
CA ARG A 76 -7.85 13.07 4.49
C ARG A 76 -8.42 12.89 3.09
N LEU A 77 -9.71 12.61 2.95
CA LEU A 77 -10.37 12.51 1.64
C LEU A 77 -10.29 13.83 0.87
N LYS A 78 -10.58 14.96 1.53
CA LYS A 78 -10.44 16.30 0.91
C LYS A 78 -9.01 16.59 0.47
N GLU A 79 -8.01 16.23 1.27
CA GLU A 79 -6.60 16.39 0.90
C GLU A 79 -6.22 15.51 -0.30
N LEU A 80 -6.64 14.25 -0.31
CA LEU A 80 -6.38 13.33 -1.40
C LEU A 80 -7.07 13.74 -2.71
N GLU A 81 -8.28 14.30 -2.63
CA GLU A 81 -8.97 14.92 -3.78
C GLU A 81 -8.20 16.14 -4.29
N LYS A 82 -7.81 17.04 -3.40
CA LYS A 82 -7.02 18.23 -3.74
C LYS A 82 -5.68 17.86 -4.39
N ASP A 83 -5.04 16.81 -3.92
CA ASP A 83 -3.77 16.30 -4.45
C ASP A 83 -3.97 15.48 -5.74
N GLY A 84 -5.21 15.30 -6.21
CA GLY A 84 -5.55 14.59 -7.44
C GLY A 84 -5.29 13.10 -7.38
N ILE A 85 -5.32 12.48 -6.19
CA ILE A 85 -5.03 11.06 -5.96
C ILE A 85 -6.32 10.24 -5.95
N ILE A 86 -7.40 10.82 -5.46
CA ILE A 86 -8.74 10.23 -5.51
C ILE A 86 -9.69 11.23 -6.14
N GLN A 87 -10.83 10.73 -6.61
CA GLN A 87 -11.94 11.56 -7.09
C GLN A 87 -13.27 11.00 -6.61
N LYS A 88 -14.26 11.89 -6.45
CA LYS A 88 -15.64 11.47 -6.22
C LYS A 88 -16.21 10.85 -7.47
N ILE A 89 -17.00 9.81 -7.27
CA ILE A 89 -17.85 9.21 -8.28
C ILE A 89 -19.29 9.55 -7.88
N GLU A 90 -20.01 10.22 -8.77
CA GLU A 90 -21.44 10.39 -8.66
C GLU A 90 -22.10 9.10 -9.17
N ASP A 91 -22.91 8.48 -8.32
CA ASP A 91 -23.70 7.31 -8.71
C ASP A 91 -25.02 7.82 -9.30
N GLU A 92 -25.21 7.69 -10.62
CA GLU A 92 -26.43 8.12 -11.32
C GLU A 92 -27.68 7.45 -10.75
N THR A 93 -27.54 6.26 -10.15
CA THR A 93 -28.65 5.51 -9.54
C THR A 93 -28.92 5.89 -8.09
N SER A 94 -28.00 6.62 -7.45
CA SER A 94 -28.10 7.04 -6.05
C SER A 94 -27.29 8.32 -5.81
N PRO A 95 -27.76 9.48 -6.28
CA PRO A 95 -27.00 10.75 -6.27
C PRO A 95 -26.67 11.26 -4.86
N THR A 96 -27.30 10.71 -3.82
CA THR A 96 -27.00 11.01 -2.41
C THR A 96 -25.82 10.22 -1.86
N VAL A 97 -25.38 9.15 -2.53
CA VAL A 97 -24.29 8.28 -2.08
C VAL A 97 -22.98 8.75 -2.69
N VAL A 98 -22.13 9.34 -1.85
CA VAL A 98 -20.78 9.75 -2.25
C VAL A 98 -19.83 8.56 -2.19
N ARG A 99 -19.16 8.28 -3.31
CA ARG A 99 -18.11 7.25 -3.41
C ARG A 99 -16.79 7.87 -3.84
N TRP A 100 -15.68 7.18 -3.57
CA TRP A 100 -14.34 7.59 -4.00
C TRP A 100 -13.64 6.52 -4.83
N THR A 101 -13.00 6.92 -5.92
CA THR A 101 -12.12 6.06 -6.71
C THR A 101 -10.74 6.65 -6.83
N LEU A 102 -9.74 5.82 -7.14
CA LEU A 102 -8.38 6.29 -7.44
C LEU A 102 -8.36 6.98 -8.81
N THR A 103 -7.57 8.04 -8.91
CA THR A 103 -7.17 8.61 -10.21
C THR A 103 -6.02 7.79 -10.81
N GLU A 104 -5.51 8.17 -11.98
CA GLU A 104 -4.26 7.64 -12.53
C GLU A 104 -3.11 7.80 -11.53
N LYS A 105 -2.91 9.02 -11.01
CA LYS A 105 -1.91 9.32 -9.96
C LYS A 105 -2.11 8.48 -8.69
N GLY A 106 -3.36 8.20 -8.30
CA GLY A 106 -3.64 7.32 -7.17
C GLY A 106 -3.36 5.85 -7.46
N THR A 107 -3.54 5.42 -8.70
CA THR A 107 -3.24 4.05 -9.13
C THR A 107 -1.74 3.78 -9.10
N ASP A 108 -0.91 4.78 -9.41
CA ASP A 108 0.55 4.71 -9.26
C ASP A 108 1.03 4.52 -7.81
N ALA A 109 0.17 4.75 -6.82
CA ALA A 109 0.50 4.43 -5.43
C ALA A 109 0.40 2.94 -5.11
N LEU A 110 -0.34 2.15 -5.89
CA LEU A 110 -0.61 0.74 -5.58
C LEU A 110 0.66 -0.13 -5.54
N PRO A 111 1.62 0.00 -6.49
CA PRO A 111 2.91 -0.69 -6.39
C PRO A 111 3.66 -0.40 -5.08
N ILE A 112 3.63 0.86 -4.62
CA ILE A 112 4.28 1.28 -3.37
C ILE A 112 3.61 0.60 -2.17
N LEU A 113 2.28 0.63 -2.10
CA LEU A 113 1.52 -0.02 -1.03
C LEU A 113 1.76 -1.53 -1.01
N MET A 114 1.94 -2.14 -2.17
CA MET A 114 2.20 -3.57 -2.26
C MET A 114 3.61 -3.95 -1.82
N ARG A 115 4.62 -3.11 -2.11
CA ARG A 115 5.97 -3.27 -1.55
C ARG A 115 5.96 -3.11 -0.03
N LEU A 116 5.18 -2.16 0.49
CA LEU A 116 4.96 -2.03 1.94
C LEU A 116 4.30 -3.27 2.54
N MET A 117 3.28 -3.81 1.88
CA MET A 117 2.61 -5.04 2.31
C MET A 117 3.58 -6.23 2.35
N ALA A 118 4.38 -6.44 1.29
CA ALA A 118 5.38 -7.50 1.24
C ALA A 118 6.42 -7.37 2.36
N PHE A 119 6.86 -6.13 2.64
CA PHE A 119 7.78 -5.85 3.74
C PHE A 119 7.15 -6.19 5.10
N GLY A 120 5.91 -5.73 5.33
CA GLY A 120 5.13 -6.00 6.53
C GLY A 120 4.95 -7.49 6.80
N SER A 121 4.47 -8.22 5.79
CA SER A 121 4.23 -9.66 5.88
C SER A 121 5.50 -10.49 6.07
N LYS A 122 6.66 -9.96 5.71
CA LYS A 122 7.95 -10.64 5.91
C LYS A 122 8.54 -10.38 7.30
N TRP A 123 8.54 -9.14 7.74
CA TRP A 123 9.32 -8.70 8.90
C TRP A 123 8.50 -8.47 10.17
N TYR A 124 7.19 -8.32 10.05
CA TYR A 124 6.25 -8.09 11.15
C TYR A 124 5.19 -9.20 11.19
N ALA A 125 5.58 -10.43 10.84
CA ALA A 125 4.66 -11.56 10.79
C ALA A 125 4.01 -11.85 12.15
N ASP A 126 4.69 -11.54 13.24
CA ASP A 126 4.20 -11.65 14.61
C ASP A 126 3.11 -10.64 14.98
N GLU A 127 3.08 -9.49 14.30
CA GLU A 127 1.99 -8.52 14.41
C GLU A 127 0.84 -8.80 13.42
N VAL A 128 1.15 -9.40 12.26
CA VAL A 128 0.21 -9.53 11.14
C VAL A 128 -0.53 -10.87 11.12
N PHE A 129 0.10 -11.97 11.53
CA PHE A 129 -0.44 -13.33 11.38
C PHE A 129 -0.50 -14.06 12.73
N GLU A 130 -1.61 -14.78 12.99
CA GLU A 130 -1.83 -15.52 14.24
C GLU A 130 -0.75 -16.60 14.50
N ASP A 131 -0.32 -17.29 13.45
CA ASP A 131 0.74 -18.31 13.50
C ASP A 131 2.16 -17.72 13.50
N LYS A 132 2.28 -16.39 13.34
CA LYS A 132 3.53 -15.64 13.30
C LYS A 132 4.47 -16.05 12.16
N VAL A 133 3.94 -16.68 11.11
CA VAL A 133 4.73 -17.18 9.98
C VAL A 133 4.77 -16.15 8.85
N PRO A 134 5.96 -15.72 8.38
CA PRO A 134 6.07 -14.83 7.23
C PRO A 134 5.44 -15.40 5.96
N ARG A 135 4.77 -14.54 5.18
CA ARG A 135 4.12 -14.91 3.91
C ARG A 135 4.50 -13.96 2.78
N SER A 136 4.63 -14.51 1.59
CA SER A 136 4.76 -13.76 0.34
C SER A 136 3.40 -13.19 -0.10
N LEU A 137 3.42 -12.23 -1.03
CA LEU A 137 2.19 -11.66 -1.58
C LEU A 137 1.29 -12.72 -2.23
N ASN A 138 1.84 -13.76 -2.88
CA ASN A 138 1.04 -14.80 -3.51
C ASN A 138 0.33 -15.71 -2.49
N GLU A 139 0.91 -15.86 -1.30
CA GLU A 139 0.29 -16.59 -0.18
C GLU A 139 -0.80 -15.75 0.51
N ILE A 140 -0.73 -14.42 0.41
CA ILE A 140 -1.74 -13.50 0.94
C ILE A 140 -2.91 -13.34 -0.06
N PHE A 141 -2.59 -13.18 -1.34
CA PHE A 141 -3.54 -13.09 -2.43
C PHE A 141 -3.71 -14.48 -3.07
N THR A 142 -4.59 -15.31 -2.50
CA THR A 142 -4.71 -16.71 -2.91
C THR A 142 -5.49 -16.94 -4.20
N LYS A 143 -6.32 -15.96 -4.62
CA LYS A 143 -7.12 -16.07 -5.84
C LYS A 143 -6.27 -15.83 -7.10
N PRO A 144 -6.36 -16.66 -8.14
CA PRO A 144 -5.54 -16.50 -9.36
C PRO A 144 -5.67 -15.12 -10.02
N GLU A 145 -6.88 -14.55 -10.08
CA GLU A 145 -7.11 -13.22 -10.63
C GLU A 145 -6.39 -12.12 -9.83
N ALA A 146 -6.32 -12.26 -8.51
CA ALA A 146 -5.61 -11.33 -7.66
C ALA A 146 -4.08 -11.48 -7.82
N GLN A 147 -3.57 -12.71 -7.95
CA GLN A 147 -2.15 -12.97 -8.18
C GLN A 147 -1.64 -12.36 -9.48
N ALA A 148 -2.43 -12.41 -10.55
CA ALA A 148 -2.07 -11.78 -11.82
C ALA A 148 -1.93 -10.25 -11.69
N ILE A 149 -2.85 -9.60 -10.97
CA ILE A 149 -2.80 -8.17 -10.69
C ILE A 149 -1.61 -7.81 -9.80
N VAL A 150 -1.38 -8.61 -8.74
CA VAL A 150 -0.26 -8.47 -7.81
C VAL A 150 1.07 -8.59 -8.55
N GLN A 151 1.22 -9.58 -9.42
CA GLN A 151 2.46 -9.76 -10.18
C GLN A 151 2.72 -8.54 -11.07
N ARG A 152 1.69 -8.02 -11.75
CA ARG A 152 1.82 -6.82 -12.60
C ARG A 152 2.23 -5.60 -11.80
N LEU A 153 1.53 -5.32 -10.70
CA LEU A 153 1.78 -4.15 -9.87
C LEU A 153 3.10 -4.25 -9.08
N TYR A 154 3.62 -5.46 -8.81
CA TYR A 154 4.89 -5.63 -8.09
C TYR A 154 6.11 -5.47 -9.00
N GLN A 155 5.95 -5.74 -10.30
CA GLN A 155 7.02 -5.61 -11.31
C GLN A 155 7.04 -4.25 -12.02
N ALA A 156 6.00 -3.44 -11.86
CA ALA A 156 5.99 -2.02 -12.20
C ALA A 156 6.89 -1.21 -11.24
#